data_AF-A0A7S1CMU4-F1
#
_entry.id   AF-A0A7S1CMU4-F1
#
_cell.length_a   1.000
_cell.length_b   1.000
_cell.length_c   1.000
_cell.angle_alpha   90.00
_cell.angle_beta   90.00
_cell.angle_gamma   90.00
#
_symmetry.space_group_name_H-M   'P 1'
#
loop_
_entity.id
_entity.type
_entity.pdbx_description
1 polymer ?
#
loop_
_entity_poly.entity_id
_entity_poly.type
_entity_poly.pdbx_seq_one_letter_code
_entity_poly.pdbx_strand_id
1 'polypeptide(L)'
;PDRPLGSMAGVKPSHSGAARPPLAGVFDRLGGGSNGAGLSGLRSLSLGFGGRSRSAAAPRGPSWLRLMAVGVGVVWAACVGAEVVAVVGWATLFSFHPLPMLAACVLAVAATMTYYGDAKTEADVQAQRAQHRVLMMGAVGCAVVGMLAIFGNKVQRGKTLVPTSLHAWVGAATMVAVVVQAAVGRMKIEALPRKVYRWHGQLGALTLAGLLAAAVLGAWKFFGEDRRIAGVLAAIGGLMV
;
A
#
# COMPACT_ATOMS: atom_id res chain seq x y z
N PRO A 1 2.54 27.33 50.73
CA PRO A 1 1.70 28.21 49.90
C PRO A 1 0.77 27.37 49.03
N ASP A 2 -0.33 26.99 49.67
CA ASP A 2 -1.35 26.06 49.19
C ASP A 2 -2.28 26.73 48.16
N ARG A 3 -2.59 26.00 47.08
CA ARG A 3 -3.79 26.26 46.28
C ARG A 3 -4.55 24.96 46.05
N PRO A 4 -5.89 24.95 46.23
CA PRO A 4 -6.66 23.73 46.36
C PRO A 4 -7.14 23.18 45.01
N LEU A 5 -7.34 21.85 45.03
CA LEU A 5 -7.94 21.05 43.97
C LEU A 5 -9.45 21.36 43.84
N GLY A 6 -9.84 21.90 42.68
CA GLY A 6 -11.24 22.09 42.30
C GLY A 6 -11.83 20.81 41.71
N SER A 7 -12.64 20.14 42.51
CA SER A 7 -13.62 19.13 42.12
C SER A 7 -14.72 19.76 41.26
N MET A 8 -14.99 19.19 40.08
CA MET A 8 -16.29 19.36 39.42
C MET A 8 -16.83 18.00 38.99
N ALA A 9 -17.94 17.69 39.64
CA ALA A 9 -18.79 16.54 39.44
C ALA A 9 -19.73 16.72 38.24
N GLY A 10 -20.15 15.59 37.68
CA GLY A 10 -21.56 15.39 37.29
C GLY A 10 -21.97 15.80 35.88
N VAL A 11 -21.72 14.94 34.89
CA VAL A 11 -22.51 14.92 33.66
C VAL A 11 -23.37 13.66 33.65
N LYS A 12 -24.69 13.85 33.76
CA LYS A 12 -25.71 12.80 33.59
C LYS A 12 -25.85 12.45 32.09
N PRO A 13 -26.03 11.18 31.72
CA PRO A 13 -26.41 10.79 30.36
C PRO A 13 -27.91 10.98 30.17
N SER A 14 -28.30 11.60 29.04
CA SER A 14 -29.70 11.58 28.58
C SER A 14 -29.86 10.56 27.45
N HIS A 15 -30.81 9.65 27.65
CA HIS A 15 -31.31 8.71 26.66
C HIS A 15 -32.45 9.36 25.87
N SER A 16 -32.35 9.36 24.55
CA SER A 16 -33.46 9.35 23.58
C SER A 16 -32.84 9.04 22.22
N GLY A 17 -33.09 7.92 21.56
CA GLY A 17 -34.40 7.31 21.33
C GLY A 17 -34.99 7.88 20.04
N ALA A 18 -34.39 7.59 18.88
CA ALA A 18 -34.97 7.89 17.58
C ALA A 18 -34.70 6.73 16.61
N ALA A 19 -35.75 5.96 16.34
CA ALA A 19 -35.80 4.93 15.33
C ALA A 19 -35.58 5.54 13.94
N ARG A 20 -34.68 4.94 13.15
CA ARG A 20 -34.48 5.28 11.74
C ARG A 20 -35.38 4.38 10.88
N PRO A 21 -36.22 4.93 9.98
CA PRO A 21 -36.91 4.12 8.98
C PRO A 21 -35.94 3.62 7.91
N PRO A 22 -36.25 2.49 7.24
CA PRO A 22 -35.44 1.93 6.17
C PRO A 22 -35.58 2.77 4.90
N LEU A 23 -34.50 3.40 4.45
CA LEU A 23 -34.41 4.02 3.12
C LEU A 23 -34.12 2.93 2.08
N ALA A 24 -35.16 2.16 1.74
CA ALA A 24 -35.23 1.41 0.50
C ALA A 24 -35.85 2.31 -0.57
N GLY A 25 -35.16 2.48 -1.71
CA GLY A 25 -35.77 2.97 -2.95
C GLY A 25 -35.69 4.48 -3.22
N VAL A 26 -34.50 4.98 -3.59
CA VAL A 26 -34.34 6.26 -4.33
C VAL A 26 -33.21 6.15 -5.37
N PHE A 27 -33.17 5.07 -6.16
CA PHE A 27 -32.26 4.99 -7.32
C PHE A 27 -32.89 4.30 -8.54
N ASP A 28 -34.21 4.36 -8.66
CA ASP A 28 -34.90 4.12 -9.92
C ASP A 28 -35.61 5.40 -10.32
N ARG A 29 -35.40 5.84 -11.57
CA ARG A 29 -35.90 7.06 -12.23
C ARG A 29 -35.00 8.30 -12.19
N LEU A 30 -33.90 8.23 -12.93
CA LEU A 30 -33.55 9.28 -13.90
C LEU A 30 -33.17 8.61 -15.22
N GLY A 31 -34.18 8.34 -16.04
CA GLY A 31 -34.00 8.16 -17.48
C GLY A 31 -34.01 9.53 -18.17
N GLY A 32 -33.44 9.60 -19.37
CA GLY A 32 -33.77 10.66 -20.32
C GLY A 32 -32.60 11.24 -21.10
N GLY A 33 -32.31 10.59 -22.23
CA GLY A 33 -31.87 11.16 -23.51
C GLY A 33 -31.16 12.51 -23.58
N SER A 34 -29.98 12.51 -24.20
CA SER A 34 -29.71 13.48 -25.26
C SER A 34 -28.87 12.85 -26.37
N ASN A 35 -29.43 12.93 -27.58
CA ASN A 35 -28.73 12.77 -28.84
C ASN A 35 -27.92 14.04 -29.12
N GLY A 36 -26.68 13.88 -29.54
CA GLY A 36 -25.80 14.95 -30.04
C GLY A 36 -24.41 14.36 -30.28
N ALA A 37 -24.17 13.72 -31.43
CA ALA A 37 -23.73 14.36 -32.67
C ALA A 37 -22.47 15.22 -32.47
N GLY A 38 -21.36 14.72 -33.02
CA GLY A 38 -20.18 15.53 -33.34
C GLY A 38 -19.05 15.47 -32.32
N LEU A 39 -18.15 14.48 -32.47
CA LEU A 39 -16.70 14.63 -32.25
C LEU A 39 -15.98 13.36 -32.77
N SER A 40 -16.26 13.00 -34.02
CA SER A 40 -15.48 12.08 -34.82
C SER A 40 -14.21 12.79 -35.30
N GLY A 41 -13.20 12.91 -34.44
CA GLY A 41 -12.01 13.70 -34.77
C GLY A 41 -10.77 13.50 -33.92
N LEU A 42 -10.75 12.59 -32.94
CA LEU A 42 -9.53 12.22 -32.22
C LEU A 42 -9.21 10.75 -32.50
N ARG A 43 -8.51 10.54 -33.62
CA ARG A 43 -7.83 9.29 -33.94
C ARG A 43 -6.85 8.97 -32.83
N SER A 44 -7.30 8.10 -31.93
CA SER A 44 -6.55 7.02 -31.30
C SER A 44 -5.04 7.05 -31.56
N LEU A 45 -4.30 7.72 -30.67
CA LEU A 45 -2.98 7.26 -30.25
C LEU A 45 -3.18 5.92 -29.52
N SER A 46 -3.52 4.88 -30.29
CA SER A 46 -3.46 3.50 -29.87
C SER A 46 -1.99 3.14 -29.82
N LEU A 47 -1.32 3.47 -28.71
CA LEU A 47 -0.06 2.85 -28.35
C LEU A 47 -0.28 1.34 -28.45
N GLY A 48 0.30 0.75 -29.49
CA GLY A 48 0.06 -0.61 -29.91
C GLY A 48 0.54 -1.62 -28.88
N PHE A 49 -0.27 -1.88 -27.84
CA PHE A 49 -0.18 -3.09 -27.02
C PHE A 49 -0.98 -4.22 -27.70
N GLY A 50 -0.75 -4.40 -28.99
CA GLY A 50 -1.35 -5.44 -29.83
C GLY A 50 -0.43 -6.64 -29.93
N GLY A 51 -0.35 -7.44 -28.87
CA GLY A 51 0.36 -8.72 -28.89
C GLY A 51 -0.39 -9.74 -28.08
N ARG A 52 -1.09 -10.68 -28.75
CA ARG A 52 -1.65 -11.89 -28.13
C ARG A 52 -0.49 -12.75 -27.64
N SER A 53 0.06 -12.40 -26.48
CA SER A 53 0.91 -13.30 -25.72
C SER A 53 0.00 -14.43 -25.23
N ARG A 54 0.09 -15.58 -25.89
CA ARG A 54 -0.16 -16.86 -25.21
C ARG A 54 0.71 -16.78 -23.97
N SER A 55 0.09 -16.52 -22.82
CA SER A 55 0.78 -16.43 -21.55
C SER A 55 1.38 -17.82 -21.33
N ALA A 56 2.62 -18.02 -21.79
CA ALA A 56 3.42 -19.15 -21.40
C ALA A 56 3.26 -19.24 -19.89
N ALA A 57 2.77 -20.38 -19.40
CA ALA A 57 2.52 -20.58 -17.99
C ALA A 57 3.79 -20.12 -17.27
N ALA A 58 3.67 -19.04 -16.48
CA ALA A 58 4.83 -18.46 -15.82
C ALA A 58 5.54 -19.60 -15.06
N PRO A 59 6.87 -19.72 -15.21
CA PRO A 59 7.61 -20.84 -14.66
C PRO A 59 7.27 -21.02 -13.17
N ARG A 60 6.85 -22.24 -12.82
CA ARG A 60 6.41 -22.61 -11.47
C ARG A 60 7.64 -22.60 -10.56
N GLY A 61 7.77 -21.57 -9.73
CA GLY A 61 8.80 -21.52 -8.70
C GLY A 61 8.47 -22.48 -7.55
N PRO A 62 9.44 -23.22 -7.02
CA PRO A 62 9.21 -24.06 -5.83
C PRO A 62 8.78 -23.20 -4.62
N SER A 63 7.93 -23.76 -3.75
CA SER A 63 7.35 -23.05 -2.59
C SER A 63 8.38 -22.46 -1.63
N TRP A 64 9.57 -23.06 -1.55
CA TRP A 64 10.65 -22.55 -0.71
C TRP A 64 11.15 -21.17 -1.15
N LEU A 65 11.08 -20.81 -2.45
CA LEU A 65 11.46 -19.47 -2.91
C LEU A 65 10.55 -18.38 -2.32
N ARG A 66 9.26 -18.68 -2.14
CA ARG A 66 8.31 -17.74 -1.53
C ARG A 66 8.64 -17.50 -0.06
N LEU A 67 8.94 -18.58 0.66
CA LEU A 67 9.32 -18.53 2.07
C LEU A 67 10.64 -17.78 2.25
N MET A 68 11.61 -18.00 1.35
CA MET A 68 12.86 -17.25 1.34
C MET A 68 12.63 -15.77 1.05
N ALA A 69 11.88 -15.41 0.00
CA ALA A 69 11.63 -14.01 -0.33
C ALA A 69 10.94 -13.23 0.81
N VAL A 70 9.91 -13.82 1.42
CA VAL A 70 9.23 -13.22 2.58
C VAL A 70 10.16 -13.21 3.80
N GLY A 71 10.88 -14.29 4.07
CA GLY A 71 11.80 -14.41 5.20
C GLY A 71 12.93 -13.38 5.15
N VAL A 72 13.59 -13.22 4.00
CA VAL A 72 14.60 -12.18 3.77
C VAL A 72 13.98 -10.79 3.98
N GLY A 73 12.73 -10.58 3.54
CA GLY A 73 12.03 -9.30 3.70
C GLY A 73 11.75 -8.95 5.14
N VAL A 74 11.31 -9.93 5.92
CA VAL A 74 11.08 -9.80 7.36
C VAL A 74 12.38 -9.50 8.09
N VAL A 75 13.45 -10.26 7.82
CA VAL A 75 14.76 -10.06 8.45
C VAL A 75 15.30 -8.66 8.12
N TRP A 76 15.24 -8.26 6.85
CA TRP A 76 15.65 -6.93 6.43
C TRP A 76 14.87 -5.83 7.14
N ALA A 77 13.54 -5.91 7.14
CA ALA A 77 12.66 -4.95 7.81
C ALA A 77 12.93 -4.88 9.32
N ALA A 78 13.20 -6.02 9.97
CA ALA A 78 13.53 -6.08 11.38
C ALA A 78 14.88 -5.40 11.68
N CYS A 79 15.92 -5.65 10.87
CA CYS A 79 17.22 -5.00 11.03
C CYS A 79 17.12 -3.48 10.84
N VAL A 80 16.47 -3.01 9.77
CA VAL A 80 16.27 -1.58 9.53
C VAL A 80 15.43 -0.94 10.63
N GLY A 81 14.38 -1.63 11.07
CA GLY A 81 13.50 -1.15 12.13
C GLY A 81 14.22 -1.03 13.48
N ALA A 82 15.03 -2.03 13.85
CA ALA A 82 15.85 -2.01 15.06
C ALA A 82 16.82 -0.82 15.05
N GLU A 83 17.46 -0.56 13.90
CA GLU A 83 18.38 0.57 13.76
C GLU A 83 17.66 1.92 13.87
N VAL A 84 16.49 2.08 13.23
CA VAL A 84 15.68 3.30 13.40
C VAL A 84 15.32 3.51 14.87
N VAL A 85 14.91 2.45 15.57
CA VAL A 85 14.55 2.53 16.99
C VAL A 85 15.78 2.87 17.84
N ALA A 86 16.96 2.33 17.53
CA ALA A 86 18.19 2.64 18.23
C ALA A 86 18.63 4.10 18.05
N VAL A 87 18.52 4.65 16.83
CA VAL A 87 18.97 6.02 16.52
C VAL A 87 17.95 7.08 16.94
N VAL A 88 16.66 6.85 16.71
CA VAL A 88 15.60 7.87 16.91
C VAL A 88 14.80 7.66 18.19
N GLY A 89 14.77 6.43 18.71
CA GLY A 89 13.90 6.03 19.81
C GLY A 89 12.51 5.57 19.33
N TRP A 90 11.88 4.67 20.09
CA TRP A 90 10.59 4.04 19.74
C TRP A 90 9.40 5.02 19.71
N ALA A 91 9.38 6.02 20.58
CA ALA A 91 8.20 6.86 20.83
C ALA A 91 8.19 8.19 20.07
N THR A 92 8.85 8.29 18.91
CA THR A 92 8.83 9.50 18.09
C THR A 92 7.89 9.35 16.90
N LEU A 93 7.21 10.44 16.51
CA LEU A 93 6.40 10.46 15.28
C LEU A 93 7.22 10.08 14.04
N PHE A 94 8.53 10.37 14.04
CA PHE A 94 9.39 9.93 12.95
C PHE A 94 9.52 8.41 12.91
N SER A 95 9.71 7.71 14.02
CA SER A 95 9.84 6.24 14.05
C SER A 95 8.56 5.52 13.61
N PHE A 96 7.39 6.12 13.85
CA PHE A 96 6.11 5.66 13.31
C PHE A 96 5.96 5.84 11.79
N HIS A 97 6.94 6.42 11.09
CA HIS A 97 6.96 6.44 9.63
C HIS A 97 7.63 5.21 9.01
N PRO A 98 8.94 4.97 9.19
CA PRO A 98 9.62 3.87 8.52
C PRO A 98 9.16 2.51 9.05
N LEU A 99 8.79 2.35 10.33
CA LEU A 99 8.37 1.04 10.85
C LEU A 99 7.08 0.53 10.16
N PRO A 100 5.97 1.28 10.09
CA PRO A 100 4.82 0.85 9.31
C PRO A 100 5.09 0.75 7.81
N MET A 101 5.94 1.60 7.23
CA MET A 101 6.28 1.51 5.80
C MET A 101 7.06 0.22 5.48
N LEU A 102 7.97 -0.22 6.36
CA LEU A 102 8.66 -1.50 6.24
C LEU A 102 7.68 -2.68 6.35
N ALA A 103 6.75 -2.63 7.32
CA ALA A 103 5.69 -3.63 7.43
C ALA A 103 4.80 -3.67 6.17
N ALA A 104 4.46 -2.51 5.61
CA ALA A 104 3.71 -2.42 4.35
C ALA A 104 4.46 -3.08 3.19
N CYS A 105 5.77 -2.87 3.07
CA CYS A 105 6.61 -3.54 2.07
C CYS A 105 6.59 -5.06 2.23
N VAL A 106 6.80 -5.58 3.44
CA VAL A 106 6.79 -7.03 3.71
C VAL A 106 5.42 -7.64 3.38
N LEU A 107 4.34 -6.99 3.79
CA LEU A 107 2.98 -7.44 3.48
C LEU A 107 2.69 -7.41 1.97
N ALA A 108 3.18 -6.41 1.24
CA ALA A 108 3.03 -6.34 -0.22
C ALA A 108 3.82 -7.44 -0.96
N VAL A 109 5.04 -7.74 -0.49
CA VAL A 109 5.83 -8.90 -0.99
C VAL A 109 5.06 -10.19 -0.73
N ALA A 110 4.62 -10.42 0.52
CA ALA A 110 3.84 -11.60 0.90
C ALA A 110 2.55 -11.74 0.08
N ALA A 111 1.84 -10.63 -0.13
CA ALA A 111 0.63 -10.59 -0.95
C ALA A 111 0.92 -11.01 -2.41
N THR A 112 2.04 -10.56 -2.98
CA THR A 112 2.44 -10.94 -4.35
C THR A 112 2.79 -12.43 -4.42
N MET A 113 3.42 -12.97 -3.37
CA MET A 113 3.79 -14.39 -3.31
C MET A 113 2.59 -15.35 -3.20
N THR A 114 1.39 -14.88 -2.80
CA THR A 114 0.19 -15.74 -2.73
C THR A 114 -0.16 -16.40 -4.07
N TYR A 115 0.13 -15.75 -5.20
CA TYR A 115 -0.17 -16.27 -6.54
C TYR A 115 0.91 -17.19 -7.13
N TYR A 116 2.03 -17.39 -6.44
CA TYR A 116 3.05 -18.36 -6.88
C TYR A 116 2.70 -19.81 -6.49
N GLY A 117 1.57 -20.03 -5.83
CA GLY A 117 1.05 -21.34 -5.43
C GLY A 117 0.23 -22.05 -6.50
N ASP A 118 0.26 -23.38 -6.47
CA ASP A 118 -0.60 -24.22 -7.30
C ASP A 118 -2.05 -24.09 -6.84
N ALA A 119 -2.81 -23.22 -7.49
CA ALA A 119 -4.27 -23.27 -7.43
C ALA A 119 -4.75 -24.33 -8.42
N LYS A 120 -5.26 -25.46 -7.91
CA LYS A 120 -5.75 -26.57 -8.74
C LYS A 120 -7.26 -26.48 -8.95
N THR A 121 -7.95 -25.82 -8.04
CA THR A 121 -9.40 -25.69 -8.02
C THR A 121 -9.83 -24.22 -8.01
N GLU A 122 -11.08 -23.95 -8.40
CA GLU A 122 -11.68 -22.61 -8.25
C GLU A 122 -11.71 -22.16 -6.79
N ALA A 123 -11.89 -23.10 -5.85
CA ALA A 123 -11.83 -22.81 -4.42
C ALA A 123 -10.43 -22.30 -4.00
N ASP A 124 -9.36 -22.92 -4.52
CA ASP A 124 -7.98 -22.46 -4.27
C ASP A 124 -7.75 -21.05 -4.82
N VAL A 125 -8.27 -20.77 -6.03
CA VAL A 125 -8.17 -19.43 -6.64
C VAL A 125 -8.89 -18.39 -5.79
N GLN A 126 -10.09 -18.70 -5.28
CA GLN A 126 -10.82 -17.81 -4.39
C GLN A 126 -10.08 -17.59 -3.07
N ALA A 127 -9.51 -18.64 -2.49
CA ALA A 127 -8.70 -18.56 -1.28
C ALA A 127 -7.45 -17.68 -1.48
N GLN A 128 -6.71 -17.86 -2.58
CA GLN A 128 -5.56 -17.01 -2.92
C GLN A 128 -5.96 -15.54 -3.09
N ARG A 129 -7.07 -15.26 -3.77
CA ARG A 129 -7.60 -13.90 -3.94
C ARG A 129 -7.98 -13.26 -2.60
N ALA A 130 -8.58 -14.03 -1.70
CA ALA A 130 -8.94 -13.57 -0.36
C ALA A 130 -7.67 -13.25 0.46
N GLN A 131 -6.68 -14.14 0.48
CA GLN A 131 -5.40 -13.92 1.16
C GLN A 131 -4.66 -12.69 0.61
N HIS A 132 -4.55 -12.59 -0.72
CA HIS A 132 -3.95 -11.42 -1.38
C HIS A 132 -4.65 -10.12 -0.95
N ARG A 133 -5.99 -10.10 -0.93
CA ARG A 133 -6.76 -8.93 -0.51
C ARG A 133 -6.49 -8.54 0.93
N VAL A 134 -6.51 -9.51 1.86
CA VAL A 134 -6.26 -9.25 3.29
C VAL A 134 -4.86 -8.67 3.49
N LEU A 135 -3.84 -9.30 2.89
CA LEU A 135 -2.46 -8.84 3.00
C LEU A 135 -2.27 -7.44 2.39
N MET A 136 -2.85 -7.17 1.21
CA MET A 136 -2.77 -5.84 0.59
C MET A 136 -3.52 -4.77 1.39
N MET A 137 -4.68 -5.08 1.97
CA MET A 137 -5.40 -4.13 2.83
C MET A 137 -4.60 -3.83 4.11
N GLY A 138 -3.93 -4.84 4.68
CA GLY A 138 -2.97 -4.64 5.77
C GLY A 138 -1.81 -3.73 5.35
N ALA A 139 -1.21 -3.99 4.17
CA ALA A 139 -0.14 -3.17 3.63
C ALA A 139 -0.57 -1.70 3.42
N VAL A 140 -1.75 -1.48 2.85
CA VAL A 140 -2.33 -0.14 2.68
C VAL A 140 -2.55 0.54 4.03
N GLY A 141 -3.09 -0.17 5.02
CA GLY A 141 -3.28 0.35 6.38
C GLY A 141 -1.96 0.80 7.01
N CYS A 142 -0.94 -0.04 6.97
CA CYS A 142 0.40 0.29 7.45
C CYS A 142 1.00 1.50 6.71
N ALA A 143 0.85 1.55 5.39
CA ALA A 143 1.34 2.67 4.59
C ALA A 143 0.64 3.99 4.92
N VAL A 144 -0.69 3.97 5.14
CA VAL A 144 -1.46 5.14 5.56
C VAL A 144 -0.98 5.64 6.93
N VAL A 145 -0.82 4.75 7.91
CA VAL A 145 -0.29 5.11 9.24
C VAL A 145 1.10 5.74 9.11
N GLY A 146 2.00 5.13 8.33
CA GLY A 146 3.34 5.65 8.09
C GLY A 146 3.32 7.05 7.44
N MET A 147 2.43 7.28 6.48
CA MET A 147 2.28 8.59 5.82
C MET A 147 1.72 9.66 6.77
N LEU A 148 0.71 9.32 7.58
CA LEU A 148 0.17 10.23 8.59
C LEU A 148 1.26 10.61 9.61
N ALA A 149 2.08 9.66 10.05
CA ALA A 149 3.16 9.89 10.99
C ALA A 149 4.22 10.88 10.44
N ILE A 150 4.66 10.72 9.19
CA ILE A 150 5.66 11.64 8.61
C ILE A 150 5.08 13.03 8.32
N PHE A 151 3.81 13.13 7.91
CA PHE A 151 3.15 14.43 7.76
C PHE A 151 2.98 15.13 9.10
N GLY A 152 2.53 14.41 10.14
CA GLY A 152 2.45 14.93 11.50
C GLY A 152 3.81 15.43 12.01
N ASN A 153 4.87 14.64 11.84
CA ASN A 153 6.24 15.04 12.21
C ASN A 153 6.72 16.27 11.42
N LYS A 154 6.38 16.40 10.14
CA LYS A 154 6.72 17.59 9.34
C LYS A 154 5.98 18.84 9.83
N VAL A 155 4.68 18.74 10.09
CA VAL A 155 3.86 19.83 10.61
C VAL A 155 4.39 20.29 11.97
N GLN A 156 4.65 19.34 12.89
CA GLN A 156 5.19 19.64 14.22
C GLN A 156 6.53 20.38 14.16
N ARG A 157 7.36 20.07 13.14
CA ARG A 157 8.67 20.71 12.94
C ARG A 157 8.64 21.93 12.01
N GLY A 158 7.46 22.40 11.58
CA GLY A 158 7.33 23.52 10.65
C GLY A 158 7.97 23.30 9.27
N LYS A 159 8.10 22.03 8.84
CA LYS A 159 8.73 21.67 7.55
C LYS A 159 7.70 21.57 6.43
N THR A 160 8.11 21.88 5.20
CA THR A 160 7.27 21.75 4.01
C THR A 160 6.81 20.31 3.76
N LEU A 161 5.54 20.15 3.41
CA LEU A 161 4.96 18.87 3.00
C LEU A 161 5.39 18.49 1.57
N VAL A 162 5.77 19.46 0.75
CA VAL A 162 6.22 19.24 -0.62
C VAL A 162 7.46 18.33 -0.64
N PRO A 163 7.52 17.31 -1.51
CA PRO A 163 8.70 16.47 -1.67
C PRO A 163 9.92 17.28 -2.12
N THR A 164 10.99 17.28 -1.31
CA THR A 164 12.26 17.97 -1.62
C THR A 164 13.44 17.02 -1.83
N SER A 165 13.22 15.71 -1.74
CA SER A 165 14.26 14.70 -1.89
C SER A 165 13.77 13.55 -2.75
N LEU A 166 14.70 12.82 -3.39
CA LEU A 166 14.36 11.69 -4.27
C LEU A 166 13.49 10.64 -3.56
N HIS A 167 13.84 10.24 -2.33
CA HIS A 167 13.01 9.36 -1.49
C HIS A 167 11.57 9.86 -1.35
N ALA A 168 11.38 11.16 -1.12
CA ALA A 168 10.04 11.75 -0.95
C ALA A 168 9.26 11.78 -2.27
N TRP A 169 9.91 12.05 -3.40
CA TRP A 169 9.28 12.02 -4.73
C TRP A 169 8.87 10.61 -5.12
N VAL A 170 9.78 9.64 -5.00
CA VAL A 170 9.49 8.22 -5.28
C VAL A 170 8.40 7.70 -4.33
N GLY A 171 8.51 7.99 -3.03
CA GLY A 171 7.51 7.61 -2.03
C GLY A 171 6.12 8.18 -2.36
N ALA A 172 6.03 9.47 -2.72
CA ALA A 172 4.76 10.10 -3.09
C ALA A 172 4.14 9.46 -4.34
N ALA A 173 4.93 9.26 -5.41
CA ALA A 173 4.45 8.62 -6.63
C ALA A 173 3.98 7.18 -6.38
N THR A 174 4.75 6.41 -5.60
CA THR A 174 4.38 5.05 -5.18
C THR A 174 3.09 5.04 -4.37
N MET A 175 2.89 5.99 -3.44
CA MET A 175 1.65 6.05 -2.66
C MET A 175 0.42 6.35 -3.52
N VAL A 176 0.55 7.20 -4.54
CA VAL A 176 -0.53 7.39 -5.53
C VAL A 176 -0.81 6.07 -6.26
N ALA A 177 0.23 5.35 -6.68
CA ALA A 177 0.07 4.04 -7.32
C ALA A 177 -0.60 3.00 -6.41
N VAL A 178 -0.29 2.99 -5.11
CA VAL A 178 -0.93 2.13 -4.09
C VAL A 178 -2.43 2.43 -4.00
N VAL A 179 -2.83 3.70 -3.97
CA VAL A 179 -4.25 4.09 -3.93
C VAL A 179 -4.98 3.64 -5.20
N VAL A 180 -4.38 3.88 -6.37
CA VAL A 180 -4.92 3.41 -7.66
C VAL A 180 -5.04 1.89 -7.68
N GLN A 181 -4.03 1.17 -7.19
CA GLN A 181 -4.03 -0.29 -7.09
C GLN A 181 -5.16 -0.81 -6.20
N ALA A 182 -5.39 -0.20 -5.04
CA ALA A 182 -6.46 -0.60 -4.14
C ALA A 182 -7.85 -0.39 -4.77
N ALA A 183 -8.07 0.79 -5.39
CA ALA A 183 -9.34 1.10 -6.06
C ALA A 183 -9.61 0.15 -7.24
N VAL A 184 -8.64 -0.01 -8.14
CA VAL A 184 -8.76 -0.87 -9.32
C VAL A 184 -8.86 -2.34 -8.92
N GLY A 185 -8.15 -2.77 -7.88
CA GLY A 185 -8.24 -4.12 -7.34
C GLY A 185 -9.65 -4.47 -6.88
N ARG A 186 -10.32 -3.54 -6.19
CA ARG A 186 -11.74 -3.69 -5.81
C ARG A 186 -12.65 -3.79 -7.02
N MET A 187 -12.55 -2.84 -7.96
CA MET A 187 -13.36 -2.84 -9.18
C MET A 187 -13.15 -4.13 -10.01
N LYS A 188 -11.92 -4.65 -10.02
CA LYS A 188 -11.57 -5.89 -10.72
C LYS A 188 -12.26 -7.11 -10.09
N ILE A 189 -12.38 -7.15 -8.76
CA ILE A 189 -13.09 -8.22 -8.05
C ILE A 189 -14.59 -8.17 -8.36
N GLU A 190 -15.18 -6.97 -8.32
CA GLU A 190 -16.62 -6.77 -8.58
C GLU A 190 -17.00 -7.11 -10.03
N ALA A 191 -16.07 -6.95 -10.98
CA ALA A 191 -16.29 -7.26 -12.38
C ALA A 191 -16.09 -8.75 -12.75
N LEU A 192 -15.71 -9.61 -11.80
CA LEU A 192 -15.58 -11.04 -12.07
C LEU A 192 -16.93 -11.65 -12.49
N PRO A 193 -16.95 -12.60 -13.45
CA PRO A 193 -15.79 -13.29 -14.04
C PRO A 193 -15.15 -12.57 -15.25
N ARG A 194 -15.57 -11.34 -15.60
CA ARG A 194 -15.03 -10.62 -16.76
C ARG A 194 -13.57 -10.23 -16.51
N LYS A 195 -12.69 -10.50 -17.48
CA LYS A 195 -11.26 -10.15 -17.43
C LYS A 195 -11.03 -8.68 -17.79
N VAL A 196 -11.48 -7.77 -16.92
CA VAL A 196 -11.18 -6.33 -17.00
C VAL A 196 -9.89 -5.99 -16.24
N TYR A 197 -9.24 -4.88 -16.61
CA TYR A 197 -8.00 -4.38 -15.97
C TYR A 197 -6.80 -5.33 -16.07
N ARG A 198 -6.46 -5.81 -17.27
CA ARG A 198 -5.33 -6.72 -17.51
C ARG A 198 -3.97 -6.14 -17.08
N TRP A 199 -3.84 -4.82 -17.12
CA TRP A 199 -2.66 -4.05 -16.69
C TRP A 199 -2.49 -3.98 -15.17
N HIS A 200 -3.51 -4.34 -14.38
CA HIS A 200 -3.46 -4.23 -12.91
C HIS A 200 -2.28 -4.99 -12.31
N GLY A 201 -1.98 -6.19 -12.81
CA GLY A 201 -0.83 -6.98 -12.35
C GLY A 201 0.52 -6.35 -12.67
N GLN A 202 0.67 -5.74 -13.86
CA GLN A 202 1.89 -5.02 -14.26
C GLN A 202 2.11 -3.78 -13.40
N LEU A 203 1.05 -2.98 -13.19
CA LEU A 203 1.13 -1.83 -12.29
C LEU A 203 1.39 -2.28 -10.84
N GLY A 204 0.89 -3.44 -10.41
CA GLY A 204 1.16 -4.00 -9.09
C GLY A 204 2.64 -4.31 -8.89
N ALA A 205 3.29 -4.93 -9.89
CA ALA A 205 4.73 -5.17 -9.88
C ALA A 205 5.53 -3.86 -9.83
N LEU A 206 5.14 -2.85 -10.64
CA LEU A 206 5.78 -1.53 -10.59
C LEU A 206 5.59 -0.83 -9.23
N THR A 207 4.41 -0.98 -8.62
CA THR A 207 4.11 -0.41 -7.30
C THR A 207 4.99 -1.06 -6.23
N LEU A 208 5.17 -2.39 -6.29
CA LEU A 208 6.07 -3.11 -5.39
C LEU A 208 7.53 -2.67 -5.56
N ALA A 209 8.01 -2.55 -6.81
CA ALA A 209 9.35 -2.03 -7.09
C ALA A 209 9.53 -0.60 -6.55
N GLY A 210 8.51 0.25 -6.71
CA GLY A 210 8.49 1.61 -6.16
C GLY A 210 8.52 1.65 -4.63
N LEU A 211 7.84 0.72 -3.95
CA LEU A 211 7.88 0.58 -2.49
C LEU A 211 9.28 0.18 -2.00
N LEU A 212 9.88 -0.83 -2.63
CA LEU A 212 11.24 -1.28 -2.31
C LEU A 212 12.28 -0.19 -2.57
N ALA A 213 12.19 0.49 -3.72
CA ALA A 213 13.07 1.60 -4.06
C ALA A 213 12.92 2.76 -3.06
N ALA A 214 11.69 3.12 -2.69
CA ALA A 214 11.46 4.15 -1.68
C ALA A 214 12.05 3.76 -0.32
N ALA A 215 11.91 2.50 0.10
CA ALA A 215 12.45 2.00 1.36
C ALA A 215 13.99 2.03 1.38
N VAL A 216 14.64 1.57 0.30
CA VAL A 216 16.10 1.64 0.14
C VAL A 216 16.59 3.09 0.12
N LEU A 217 15.95 3.99 -0.63
CA LEU A 217 16.31 5.41 -0.65
C LEU A 217 16.11 6.08 0.70
N GLY A 218 15.09 5.66 1.46
CA GLY A 218 14.82 6.14 2.81
C GLY A 218 15.91 5.72 3.78
N ALA A 219 16.27 4.44 3.77
CA ALA A 219 17.37 3.90 4.56
C ALA A 219 18.71 4.54 4.17
N TRP A 220 19.00 4.67 2.88
CA TRP A 220 20.20 5.34 2.37
C TRP A 220 20.28 6.79 2.85
N LYS A 221 19.20 7.56 2.73
CA LYS A 221 19.18 8.95 3.18
C LYS A 221 19.38 9.08 4.69
N PHE A 222 18.92 8.09 5.45
CA PHE A 222 18.95 8.13 6.91
C PHE A 222 20.28 7.60 7.49
N PHE A 223 20.88 6.58 6.87
CA PHE A 223 22.09 5.90 7.36
C PHE A 223 23.35 6.11 6.49
N GLY A 224 23.23 6.69 5.29
CA GLY A 224 24.23 6.60 4.23
C GLY A 224 25.58 7.27 4.50
N GLU A 225 25.71 8.10 5.53
CA GLU A 225 27.01 8.61 5.97
C GLU A 225 27.77 7.58 6.83
N ASP A 226 27.05 6.67 7.52
CA ASP A 226 27.62 5.57 8.29
C ASP A 226 27.82 4.33 7.42
N ARG A 227 29.01 4.24 6.81
CA ARG A 227 29.44 3.20 5.83
C ARG A 227 29.21 1.74 6.27
N ARG A 228 28.98 1.47 7.55
CA ARG A 228 28.76 0.11 8.09
C ARG A 228 27.36 -0.43 7.80
N ILE A 229 26.34 0.43 7.70
CA ILE A 229 24.94 0.02 7.48
C ILE A 229 24.64 -0.09 5.98
N ALA A 230 25.25 0.76 5.15
CA ALA A 230 25.12 0.70 3.69
C ALA A 230 25.54 -0.67 3.12
N GLY A 231 26.56 -1.31 3.68
CA GLY A 231 27.01 -2.65 3.26
C GLY A 231 26.00 -3.77 3.54
N VAL A 232 25.34 -3.73 4.70
CA VAL A 232 24.31 -4.73 5.07
C VAL A 232 23.02 -4.51 4.28
N LEU A 233 22.64 -3.24 4.06
CA LEU A 233 21.50 -2.86 3.24
C LEU A 233 21.66 -3.25 1.76
N ALA A 234 22.87 -3.07 1.20
CA ALA A 234 23.18 -3.46 -0.17
C ALA A 234 23.25 -4.98 -0.35
N ALA A 235 23.84 -5.70 0.61
CA ALA A 235 23.95 -7.16 0.55
C ALA A 235 22.59 -7.88 0.60
N ILE A 236 21.63 -7.37 1.38
CA ILE A 236 20.30 -7.97 1.51
C ILE A 236 19.36 -7.50 0.40
N GLY A 237 19.43 -6.23 -0.02
CA GLY A 237 18.66 -5.72 -1.16
C GLY A 237 19.04 -6.38 -2.49
N GLY A 238 20.32 -6.73 -2.68
CA GLY A 238 20.80 -7.45 -3.86
C GLY A 238 20.35 -8.91 -3.96
N LEU A 239 19.92 -9.53 -2.85
CA LEU A 239 19.38 -10.91 -2.84
C LEU A 239 17.88 -10.98 -3.18
N MET A 240 17.20 -9.83 -3.26
CA MET A 240 15.75 -9.74 -3.49
C MET A 240 15.35 -9.43 -4.94
N VAL A 241 16.31 -9.14 -5.82
CA VAL A 241 16.12 -8.88 -7.26
C VAL A 241 16.68 -10.03 -8.06
#